data_AF-A0A918VW48-F1
#
_entry.id   AF-A0A918VW48-F1
#
_cell.length_a   1.000
_cell.length_b   1.000
_cell.length_c   1.000
_cell.angle_alpha   90.00
_cell.angle_beta   90.00
_cell.angle_gamma   90.00
#
_symmetry.space_group_name_H-M   'P 1'
#
loop_
_entity.id
_entity.type
_entity.pdbx_description
1 polymer ?
#
loop_
_entity_poly.entity_id
_entity_poly.type
_entity_poly.pdbx_seq_one_letter_code
_entity_poly.pdbx_strand_id
1 'polypeptide(L)'
;MASEATEAETPTEENLDAAVDATHGGSVGETHAATEDHGGTFPPFDPATFPSQLLWLAITFAALYLLMSRIALPQIGGVIADRRARVDADLKAADESRRKTDAAIAAYEEALASARAKAQGIANETRESIQADLASKRAAVEADLSEKLTAAEARIAETKAQALSHVDEIAAETAQAVASQLIGDVPQEQAQAAVSRVKE
;
A
#
# COMPACT_ATOMS: atom_id res chain seq x y z
N MET A 1 50.00 2.68 23.34
CA MET A 1 50.23 3.92 24.11
C MET A 1 48.94 4.17 24.86
N ALA A 2 48.88 3.71 26.11
CA ALA A 2 49.21 4.50 27.30
C ALA A 2 48.05 5.50 27.55
N SER A 3 47.14 5.14 28.46
CA SER A 3 47.25 5.37 29.92
C SER A 3 47.00 6.82 30.24
N GLU A 4 45.80 7.11 30.77
CA GLU A 4 45.70 7.82 32.05
C GLU A 4 44.28 7.65 32.61
N ALA A 5 44.26 7.12 33.83
CA ALA A 5 43.11 7.07 34.70
C ALA A 5 42.91 8.45 35.34
N THR A 6 41.67 8.84 35.60
CA THR A 6 41.38 9.95 36.51
C THR A 6 40.34 9.49 37.51
N GLU A 7 40.89 9.12 38.66
CA GLU A 7 40.46 9.29 40.04
C GLU A 7 38.97 9.50 40.37
N ALA A 8 38.53 8.65 41.30
CA ALA A 8 37.33 8.76 42.10
C ALA A 8 37.55 9.75 43.26
N GLU A 9 36.50 10.48 43.65
CA GLU A 9 36.39 10.95 45.03
C GLU A 9 34.90 11.07 45.44
N THR A 10 34.50 10.16 46.31
CA THR A 10 33.29 10.20 47.14
C THR A 10 33.58 11.05 48.37
N PRO A 11 32.69 11.97 48.81
CA PRO A 11 32.89 12.65 50.07
C PRO A 11 32.56 11.73 51.25
N THR A 12 33.58 11.51 52.06
CA THR A 12 33.64 10.72 53.29
C THR A 12 32.86 11.39 54.43
N GLU A 13 32.16 10.56 55.20
CA GLU A 13 31.61 10.86 56.52
C GLU A 13 32.73 11.26 57.50
N GLU A 14 32.57 12.36 58.24
CA GLU A 14 33.41 12.66 59.40
C GLU A 14 32.52 12.77 60.65
N ASN A 15 32.84 11.94 61.62
CA ASN A 15 32.21 11.78 62.92
C ASN A 15 33.31 12.00 63.98
N LEU A 16 32.87 12.41 65.17
CA LEU A 16 33.58 12.36 66.47
C LEU A 16 34.36 13.62 66.93
N ASP A 17 33.71 14.34 67.83
CA ASP A 17 34.12 14.54 69.22
C ASP A 17 35.60 14.87 69.53
N ALA A 18 35.80 16.11 69.98
CA ALA A 18 36.83 16.42 70.97
C ALA A 18 36.32 17.51 71.95
N ALA A 19 36.18 17.12 73.22
CA ALA A 19 36.13 18.00 74.38
C ALA A 19 37.44 18.83 74.48
N VAL A 20 37.59 19.95 75.19
CA VAL A 20 37.26 20.28 76.59
C VAL A 20 37.60 21.78 76.79
N ASP A 21 37.08 22.35 77.87
CA ASP A 21 37.63 23.48 78.64
C ASP A 21 36.89 24.83 78.57
N ALA A 22 36.01 25.04 79.56
CA ALA A 22 35.81 26.34 80.18
C ALA A 22 35.24 26.15 81.59
N THR A 23 36.09 26.39 82.58
CA THR A 23 35.83 26.23 84.01
C THR A 23 35.20 27.50 84.63
N HIS A 24 34.07 27.31 85.33
CA HIS A 24 33.52 28.00 86.52
C HIS A 24 33.50 29.53 86.67
N GLY A 25 32.32 30.03 87.04
CA GLY A 25 32.17 31.27 87.83
C GLY A 25 30.72 31.60 88.24
N GLY A 26 30.31 31.19 89.45
CA GLY A 26 29.40 32.00 90.29
C GLY A 26 27.93 31.56 90.50
N SER A 27 27.71 30.71 91.51
CA SER A 27 26.69 30.78 92.60
C SER A 27 25.76 32.00 92.58
N VAL A 28 24.45 31.91 92.84
CA VAL A 28 23.80 31.62 94.14
C VAL A 28 22.37 31.10 93.91
N GLY A 29 21.97 30.08 94.67
CA GLY A 29 20.61 29.58 94.70
C GLY A 29 19.66 30.42 95.56
N GLU A 30 18.40 30.47 95.15
CA GLU A 30 17.26 30.79 96.01
C GLU A 30 16.24 29.65 95.88
N THR A 31 16.28 28.77 96.88
CA THR A 31 15.26 27.77 97.16
C THR A 31 14.04 28.44 97.77
N HIS A 32 12.98 28.64 96.98
CA HIS A 32 11.65 28.86 97.53
C HIS A 32 11.02 27.51 97.91
N ALA A 33 11.12 27.17 99.19
CA ALA A 33 10.22 26.23 99.83
C ALA A 33 9.29 27.04 100.74
N ALA A 34 8.06 27.25 100.28
CA ALA A 34 6.92 27.57 101.13
C ALA A 34 5.83 26.55 100.82
N THR A 35 5.57 25.71 101.80
CA THR A 35 4.50 24.72 101.86
C THR A 35 3.14 25.42 101.90
N GLU A 36 2.28 25.15 100.93
CA GLU A 36 0.83 25.09 101.15
C GLU A 36 0.25 23.86 100.42
N ASP A 37 -0.64 23.21 101.15
CA ASP A 37 -1.37 21.98 100.83
C ASP A 37 -2.34 22.20 99.66
N HIS A 38 -2.41 21.26 98.71
CA HIS A 38 -3.61 20.83 97.95
C HIS A 38 -3.21 19.73 96.94
N GLY A 39 -3.85 18.55 97.01
CA GLY A 39 -3.60 17.42 96.11
C GLY A 39 -3.78 17.79 94.63
N GLY A 40 -2.79 17.48 93.79
CA GLY A 40 -2.83 17.78 92.37
C GLY A 40 -1.73 17.07 91.59
N THR A 41 -2.11 16.49 90.46
CA THR A 41 -1.35 15.69 89.49
C THR A 41 -0.01 16.29 89.04
N PHE A 42 0.94 15.42 88.64
CA PHE A 42 2.25 15.75 88.04
C PHE A 42 2.13 16.91 87.02
N PRO A 43 2.93 17.98 87.08
CA PRO A 43 2.72 19.23 86.33
C PRO A 43 2.49 19.09 84.80
N PRO A 44 3.14 18.16 84.06
CA PRO A 44 2.83 17.95 82.63
C PRO A 44 1.58 17.09 82.37
N PHE A 45 0.90 16.59 83.40
CA PHE A 45 -0.38 15.88 83.35
C PHE A 45 -1.49 16.60 84.13
N ASP A 46 -1.42 17.92 84.24
CA ASP A 46 -2.52 18.71 84.78
C ASP A 46 -3.70 18.78 83.78
N PRO A 47 -4.85 18.15 84.08
CA PRO A 47 -5.99 18.12 83.18
C PRO A 47 -6.62 19.49 82.91
N ALA A 48 -6.29 20.52 83.67
CA ALA A 48 -6.74 21.88 83.41
C ALA A 48 -6.16 22.47 82.11
N THR A 49 -5.01 21.96 81.62
CA THR A 49 -4.34 22.46 80.40
C THR A 49 -4.76 21.73 79.12
N PHE A 50 -5.28 20.50 79.24
CA PHE A 50 -5.71 19.69 78.08
C PHE A 50 -6.79 20.35 77.21
N PRO A 51 -7.81 21.06 77.73
CA PRO A 51 -8.81 21.72 76.89
C PRO A 51 -8.21 22.76 75.95
N SER A 52 -7.22 23.54 76.41
CA SER A 52 -6.54 24.55 75.59
C SER A 52 -5.68 23.89 74.50
N GLN A 53 -4.95 22.83 74.85
CA GLN A 53 -4.14 22.08 73.89
C GLN A 53 -5.00 21.36 72.85
N LEU A 54 -6.14 20.79 73.25
CA LEU A 54 -7.12 20.19 72.33
C LEU A 54 -7.79 21.24 71.44
N LEU A 55 -8.10 22.43 71.96
CA LEU A 55 -8.63 23.54 71.16
C LEU A 55 -7.62 23.97 70.09
N TRP A 56 -6.35 24.17 70.45
CA TRP A 56 -5.32 24.55 69.49
C TRP A 56 -4.99 23.43 68.50
N LEU A 57 -4.97 22.17 68.96
CA LEU A 57 -4.86 21.00 68.10
C LEU A 57 -6.01 20.96 67.08
N ALA A 58 -7.25 21.20 67.52
CA ALA A 58 -8.41 21.23 66.64
C ALA A 58 -8.31 22.38 65.62
N ILE A 59 -7.88 23.58 66.03
CA ILE A 59 -7.68 24.73 65.12
C ILE A 59 -6.61 24.42 64.07
N THR A 60 -5.44 23.96 64.49
CA THR A 60 -4.32 23.65 63.58
C THR A 60 -4.63 22.46 62.67
N PHE A 61 -5.28 21.42 63.20
CA PHE A 61 -5.74 20.27 62.42
C PHE A 61 -6.81 20.67 61.41
N ALA A 62 -7.78 21.50 61.79
CA ALA A 62 -8.79 22.03 60.87
C ALA A 62 -8.16 22.89 59.76
N ALA A 63 -7.21 23.75 60.10
CA ALA A 63 -6.48 24.54 59.12
C ALA A 63 -5.70 23.65 58.13
N LEU A 64 -4.99 22.63 58.63
CA LEU A 64 -4.29 21.64 57.80
C LEU A 64 -5.25 20.84 56.93
N TYR A 65 -6.38 20.39 57.49
CA TYR A 65 -7.42 19.65 56.77
C TYR A 65 -7.98 20.48 55.62
N LEU A 66 -8.29 21.76 55.85
CA LEU A 66 -8.76 22.66 54.80
C LEU A 66 -7.69 22.86 53.72
N LEU A 67 -6.41 23.02 54.09
CA LEU A 67 -5.32 23.14 53.14
C LEU A 67 -5.18 21.88 52.26
N MET A 68 -5.18 20.70 52.87
CA MET A 68 -5.12 19.42 52.17
C MET A 68 -6.34 19.18 51.29
N SER A 69 -7.54 19.47 51.80
CA SER A 69 -8.78 19.31 51.06
C SER A 69 -8.86 20.25 49.86
N ARG A 70 -8.36 21.48 49.99
CA ARG A 70 -8.48 22.51 48.96
C ARG A 70 -7.35 22.51 47.94
N ILE A 71 -6.17 21.98 48.28
CA ILE A 71 -4.97 22.03 47.43
C ILE A 71 -4.47 20.63 47.05
N ALA A 72 -4.20 19.77 48.02
CA ALA A 72 -3.57 18.47 47.74
C ALA A 72 -4.49 17.52 46.97
N LEU A 73 -5.76 17.38 47.40
CA LEU A 73 -6.74 16.53 46.70
C LEU A 73 -7.00 16.96 45.24
N PRO A 74 -7.29 18.25 44.94
CA PRO A 74 -7.53 18.65 43.55
C PRO A 74 -6.28 18.54 42.68
N GLN A 75 -5.07 18.78 43.20
CA GLN A 75 -3.84 18.59 42.43
C GLN A 75 -3.63 17.13 42.02
N ILE A 76 -3.80 16.18 42.95
CA ILE A 76 -3.66 14.75 42.65
C ILE A 76 -4.77 14.28 41.70
N GLY A 77 -6.01 14.74 41.92
CA GLY A 77 -7.14 14.46 41.05
C GLY A 77 -6.93 14.95 39.62
N GLY A 78 -6.38 16.15 39.44
CA GLY A 78 -6.02 16.73 38.15
C GLY A 78 -5.01 15.87 37.39
N VAL A 79 -3.91 15.47 38.03
CA VAL A 79 -2.88 14.63 37.39
C VAL A 79 -3.44 13.28 36.93
N ILE A 80 -4.29 12.65 37.75
CA ILE A 80 -4.92 11.37 37.38
C ILE A 80 -5.88 11.55 36.21
N ALA A 81 -6.69 12.62 36.23
CA ALA A 81 -7.60 12.95 35.14
C ALA A 81 -6.84 13.24 33.83
N ASP A 82 -5.77 14.02 33.89
CA ASP A 82 -4.93 14.36 32.73
C ASP A 82 -4.28 13.12 32.13
N ARG A 83 -3.75 12.21 32.96
CA ARG A 83 -3.17 10.95 32.49
C ARG A 83 -4.22 10.07 31.82
N ARG A 84 -5.42 9.94 32.41
CA ARG A 84 -6.52 9.19 31.81
C ARG A 84 -6.95 9.81 30.49
N ALA A 85 -7.10 11.13 30.45
CA ALA A 85 -7.46 11.86 29.23
C ALA A 85 -6.43 11.67 28.10
N ARG A 86 -5.13 11.68 28.43
CA ARG A 86 -4.06 11.38 27.47
C ARG A 86 -4.13 9.95 26.94
N VAL A 87 -4.26 8.97 27.83
CA VAL A 87 -4.39 7.56 27.43
C VAL A 87 -5.62 7.36 26.54
N ASP A 88 -6.77 7.93 26.91
CA ASP A 88 -7.99 7.83 26.10
C ASP A 88 -7.84 8.52 24.74
N ALA A 89 -7.14 9.67 24.70
CA ALA A 89 -6.85 10.36 23.44
C ALA A 89 -5.90 9.55 22.56
N ASP A 90 -4.85 8.97 23.13
CA ASP A 90 -3.88 8.14 22.41
C ASP A 90 -4.53 6.85 21.88
N LEU A 91 -5.39 6.20 22.67
CA LEU A 91 -6.16 5.04 22.24
C LEU A 91 -7.12 5.38 21.10
N LYS A 92 -7.83 6.51 21.19
CA LYS A 92 -8.71 6.99 20.10
C LYS A 92 -7.92 7.30 18.83
N ALA A 93 -6.77 7.96 18.97
CA ALA A 93 -5.90 8.26 17.83
C ALA A 93 -5.35 6.98 17.18
N ALA A 94 -4.95 6.00 17.98
CA ALA A 94 -4.51 4.70 17.51
C ALA A 94 -5.63 3.94 16.77
N ASP A 95 -6.83 3.90 17.33
CA ASP A 95 -8.00 3.28 16.70
C ASP A 95 -8.40 3.99 15.40
N GLU A 96 -8.36 5.33 15.37
CA GLU A 96 -8.64 6.09 14.16
C GLU A 96 -7.58 5.83 13.09
N SER A 97 -6.30 5.82 13.45
CA SER A 97 -5.21 5.50 12.52
C SER A 97 -5.34 4.07 11.99
N ARG A 98 -5.67 3.11 12.85
CA ARG A 98 -5.92 1.72 12.45
C ARG A 98 -7.07 1.66 11.45
N ARG A 99 -8.21 2.29 11.75
CA ARG A 99 -9.37 2.31 10.84
C ARG A 99 -9.04 2.95 9.50
N LYS A 100 -8.25 4.03 9.48
CA LYS A 100 -7.78 4.67 8.24
C LYS A 100 -6.89 3.72 7.43
N THR A 101 -5.97 3.00 8.08
CA THR A 101 -5.13 2.01 7.42
C THR A 101 -5.95 0.85 6.88
N ASP A 102 -6.87 0.28 7.67
CA ASP A 102 -7.75 -0.82 7.24
C ASP A 102 -8.62 -0.38 6.03
N ALA A 103 -9.16 0.84 6.07
CA ALA A 103 -9.92 1.40 4.94
C ALA A 103 -9.04 1.63 3.70
N ALA A 104 -7.80 2.11 3.88
CA ALA A 104 -6.86 2.30 2.78
C ALA A 104 -6.44 0.96 2.15
N ILE A 105 -6.22 -0.07 2.96
CA ILE A 105 -5.93 -1.44 2.49
C ILE A 105 -7.12 -1.97 1.68
N ALA A 106 -8.34 -1.87 2.21
CA ALA A 106 -9.53 -2.32 1.51
C ALA A 106 -9.72 -1.60 0.15
N ALA A 107 -9.56 -0.27 0.13
CA ALA A 107 -9.66 0.51 -1.10
C ALA A 107 -8.54 0.16 -2.11
N TYR A 108 -7.33 -0.11 -1.63
CA TYR A 108 -6.21 -0.56 -2.47
C TYR A 108 -6.48 -1.94 -3.08
N GLU A 109 -6.96 -2.89 -2.29
CA GLU A 109 -7.32 -4.23 -2.76
C GLU A 109 -8.46 -4.20 -3.77
N GLU A 110 -9.49 -3.38 -3.53
CA GLU A 110 -10.59 -3.16 -4.47
C GLU A 110 -10.09 -2.54 -5.78
N ALA A 111 -9.25 -1.50 -5.70
CA ALA A 111 -8.66 -0.87 -6.87
C ALA A 111 -7.82 -1.86 -7.69
N LEU A 112 -7.03 -2.71 -7.01
CA LEU A 112 -6.21 -3.74 -7.65
C LEU A 112 -7.08 -4.82 -8.31
N ALA A 113 -8.15 -5.27 -7.65
CA ALA A 113 -9.10 -6.22 -8.21
C ALA A 113 -9.82 -5.63 -9.43
N SER A 114 -10.29 -4.39 -9.35
CA SER A 114 -10.93 -3.66 -10.44
C SER A 114 -9.97 -3.48 -11.63
N ALA A 115 -8.71 -3.11 -11.37
CA ALA A 115 -7.70 -2.96 -12.42
C ALA A 115 -7.41 -4.29 -13.12
N ARG A 116 -7.29 -5.40 -12.38
CA ARG A 116 -7.12 -6.75 -12.95
C ARG A 116 -8.33 -7.16 -13.80
N ALA A 117 -9.54 -6.94 -13.30
CA ALA A 117 -10.77 -7.23 -14.04
C ALA A 117 -10.87 -6.41 -15.34
N LYS A 118 -10.56 -5.11 -15.29
CA LYS A 118 -10.50 -4.25 -16.49
C LYS A 118 -9.44 -4.71 -17.48
N ALA A 119 -8.24 -5.05 -17.02
CA ALA A 119 -7.17 -5.54 -17.88
C ALA A 119 -7.57 -6.86 -18.57
N GLN A 120 -8.20 -7.79 -17.85
CA GLN A 120 -8.73 -9.02 -18.43
C GLN A 120 -9.85 -8.74 -19.44
N GLY A 121 -10.77 -7.81 -19.11
CA GLY A 121 -11.83 -7.36 -20.01
C GLY A 121 -11.28 -6.81 -21.33
N ILE A 122 -10.34 -5.86 -21.25
CA ILE A 122 -9.69 -5.27 -22.43
C ILE A 122 -8.95 -6.35 -23.24
N ALA A 123 -8.24 -7.27 -22.59
CA ALA A 123 -7.53 -8.34 -23.27
C ALA A 123 -8.49 -9.29 -24.00
N ASN A 124 -9.66 -9.58 -23.44
CA ASN A 124 -10.68 -10.42 -24.08
C ASN A 124 -11.34 -9.69 -25.25
N GLU A 125 -11.79 -8.45 -25.03
CA GLU A 125 -12.39 -7.60 -26.08
C GLU A 125 -11.43 -7.41 -27.27
N THR A 126 -10.14 -7.16 -26.99
CA THR A 126 -9.12 -7.03 -28.03
C THR A 126 -8.95 -8.34 -28.80
N ARG A 127 -8.93 -9.50 -28.13
CA ARG A 127 -8.84 -10.80 -28.80
C ARG A 127 -10.05 -11.09 -29.66
N GLU A 128 -11.25 -10.75 -29.20
CA GLU A 128 -12.49 -10.92 -29.95
C GLU A 128 -12.52 -10.01 -31.17
N SER A 129 -12.18 -8.73 -31.02
CA SER A 129 -12.06 -7.77 -32.13
C SER A 129 -11.02 -8.20 -33.16
N ILE A 130 -9.83 -8.63 -32.73
CA ILE A 130 -8.79 -9.13 -33.65
C ILE A 130 -9.28 -10.37 -34.40
N GLN A 131 -9.96 -11.30 -33.73
CA GLN A 131 -10.50 -12.49 -34.38
C GLN A 131 -11.58 -12.14 -35.41
N ALA A 132 -12.48 -11.21 -35.10
CA ALA A 132 -13.49 -10.71 -36.02
C ALA A 132 -12.86 -10.04 -37.25
N ASP A 133 -11.86 -9.17 -37.03
CA ASP A 133 -11.12 -8.51 -38.10
C ASP A 133 -10.37 -9.51 -38.99
N LEU A 134 -9.73 -10.52 -38.39
CA LEU A 134 -9.07 -11.58 -39.14
C LEU A 134 -10.07 -12.40 -39.96
N ALA A 135 -11.23 -12.74 -39.41
CA ALA A 135 -12.26 -13.47 -40.13
C ALA A 135 -12.78 -12.67 -41.32
N SER A 136 -13.06 -11.38 -41.11
CA SER A 136 -13.50 -10.45 -42.16
C SER A 136 -12.46 -10.30 -43.27
N LYS A 137 -11.19 -10.04 -42.92
CA LYS A 137 -10.10 -9.92 -43.89
C LYS A 137 -9.86 -11.22 -44.65
N ARG A 138 -9.92 -12.38 -43.99
CA ARG A 138 -9.83 -13.69 -44.65
C ARG A 138 -10.96 -13.88 -45.65
N ALA A 139 -12.20 -13.59 -45.26
CA ALA A 139 -13.35 -13.72 -46.15
C ALA A 139 -13.23 -12.80 -47.38
N ALA A 140 -12.75 -11.56 -47.20
CA ALA A 140 -12.53 -10.63 -48.30
C ALA A 140 -11.43 -11.11 -49.26
N VAL A 141 -10.30 -11.61 -48.73
CA VAL A 141 -9.21 -12.16 -49.54
C VAL A 141 -9.64 -13.42 -50.27
N GLU A 142 -10.40 -14.30 -49.62
CA GLU A 142 -10.93 -15.51 -50.25
C GLU A 142 -11.89 -15.18 -51.42
N ALA A 143 -12.74 -14.17 -51.24
CA ALA A 143 -13.63 -13.69 -52.30
C ALA A 143 -12.85 -13.11 -53.50
N ASP A 144 -11.86 -12.25 -53.24
CA ASP A 144 -10.98 -11.69 -54.29
C ASP A 144 -10.17 -12.78 -55.01
N LEU A 145 -9.69 -13.78 -54.27
CA LEU A 145 -8.97 -14.91 -54.85
C LEU A 145 -9.88 -15.76 -55.74
N SER A 146 -11.11 -16.04 -55.29
CA SER A 146 -12.11 -16.78 -56.08
C SER A 146 -12.47 -16.04 -57.37
N GLU A 147 -12.61 -14.72 -57.33
CA GLU A 147 -12.88 -13.89 -58.51
C GLU A 147 -11.70 -13.96 -59.50
N LYS A 148 -10.46 -13.79 -59.00
CA LYS A 148 -9.24 -13.90 -59.80
C LYS A 148 -9.06 -15.28 -60.42
N LEU A 149 -9.37 -16.34 -59.68
CA LEU A 149 -9.34 -17.71 -60.20
C LEU A 149 -10.34 -17.88 -61.34
N THR A 150 -11.59 -17.43 -61.14
CA THR A 150 -12.63 -17.51 -62.18
C THR A 150 -12.24 -16.72 -63.44
N ALA A 151 -11.69 -15.52 -63.27
CA ALA A 151 -11.21 -14.69 -64.39
C ALA A 151 -10.02 -15.33 -65.11
N ALA A 152 -9.07 -15.93 -64.38
CA ALA A 152 -7.94 -16.64 -64.96
C ALA A 152 -8.38 -17.89 -65.72
N GLU A 153 -9.32 -18.67 -65.17
CA GLU A 153 -9.91 -19.84 -65.84
C GLU A 153 -10.62 -19.45 -67.13
N ALA A 154 -11.41 -18.37 -67.11
CA ALA A 154 -12.06 -17.84 -68.31
C ALA A 154 -11.04 -17.42 -69.38
N ARG A 155 -9.97 -16.72 -68.99
CA ARG A 155 -8.89 -16.30 -69.91
C ARG A 155 -8.13 -17.49 -70.50
N ILE A 156 -7.87 -18.53 -69.70
CA ILE A 156 -7.24 -19.78 -70.16
C ILE A 156 -8.17 -20.47 -71.17
N ALA A 157 -9.47 -20.57 -70.88
CA ALA A 157 -10.44 -21.17 -71.78
C ALA A 157 -10.53 -20.43 -73.13
N GLU A 158 -10.56 -19.09 -73.09
CA GLU A 158 -10.54 -18.24 -74.29
C GLU A 158 -9.26 -18.42 -75.10
N THR A 159 -8.08 -18.34 -74.45
CA THR A 159 -6.79 -18.53 -75.12
C THR A 159 -6.67 -19.92 -75.73
N LYS A 160 -7.17 -20.94 -75.04
CA LYS A 160 -7.23 -22.32 -75.55
C LYS A 160 -8.11 -22.40 -76.78
N ALA A 161 -9.29 -21.78 -76.77
CA ALA A 161 -10.19 -21.76 -77.93
C ALA A 161 -9.55 -21.06 -79.14
N GLN A 162 -8.91 -19.91 -78.92
CA GLN A 162 -8.17 -19.17 -79.96
C GLN A 162 -6.99 -19.99 -80.52
N ALA A 163 -6.19 -20.61 -79.65
CA ALA A 163 -5.09 -21.47 -80.08
C ALA A 163 -5.61 -22.65 -80.92
N LEU A 164 -6.69 -23.29 -80.50
CA LEU A 164 -7.31 -24.38 -81.25
C LEU A 164 -7.88 -23.93 -82.61
N SER A 165 -8.37 -22.69 -82.76
CA SER A 165 -8.79 -22.18 -84.07
C SER A 165 -7.62 -21.94 -85.02
N HIS A 166 -6.47 -21.49 -84.50
CA HIS A 166 -5.27 -21.30 -85.34
C HIS A 166 -4.63 -22.63 -85.76
N VAL A 167 -4.82 -23.73 -85.00
CA VAL A 167 -4.30 -25.05 -85.36
C VAL A 167 -4.86 -25.54 -86.68
N ASP A 168 -6.15 -25.34 -86.96
CA ASP A 168 -6.78 -25.76 -88.22
C ASP A 168 -6.17 -25.03 -89.43
N GLU A 169 -5.93 -23.73 -89.28
CA GLU A 169 -5.32 -22.88 -90.31
C GLU A 169 -3.87 -23.29 -90.57
N ILE A 170 -3.06 -23.44 -89.51
CA ILE A 170 -1.66 -23.89 -89.60
C ILE A 170 -1.58 -25.30 -90.20
N ALA A 171 -2.50 -26.21 -89.83
CA ALA A 171 -2.55 -27.55 -90.39
C ALA A 171 -2.86 -27.55 -91.89
N ALA A 172 -3.81 -26.71 -92.34
CA ALA A 172 -4.13 -26.55 -93.76
C ALA A 172 -2.98 -25.92 -94.55
N GLU A 173 -2.34 -24.87 -94.03
CA GLU A 173 -1.17 -24.25 -94.65
C GLU A 173 0.02 -25.22 -94.74
N THR A 174 0.28 -25.98 -93.67
CA THR A 174 1.37 -26.98 -93.65
C THR A 174 1.07 -28.13 -94.62
N ALA A 175 -0.17 -28.64 -94.64
CA ALA A 175 -0.58 -29.69 -95.56
C ALA A 175 -0.50 -29.23 -97.03
N GLN A 176 -0.90 -27.98 -97.32
CA GLN A 176 -0.74 -27.37 -98.63
C GLN A 176 0.75 -27.29 -99.00
N ALA A 177 1.60 -26.72 -98.14
CA ALA A 177 3.03 -26.57 -98.42
C ALA A 177 3.71 -27.92 -98.73
N VAL A 178 3.41 -28.95 -97.95
CA VAL A 178 3.93 -30.31 -98.16
C VAL A 178 3.39 -30.91 -99.47
N ALA A 179 2.09 -30.78 -99.76
CA ALA A 179 1.49 -31.30 -100.99
C ALA A 179 2.02 -30.60 -102.24
N SER A 180 2.21 -29.28 -102.18
CA SER A 180 2.78 -28.45 -103.24
C SER A 180 4.20 -28.89 -103.62
N GLN A 181 4.99 -29.28 -102.62
CA GLN A 181 6.35 -29.79 -102.82
C GLN A 181 6.38 -31.16 -103.50
N LEU A 182 5.35 -31.99 -103.31
CA LEU A 182 5.30 -33.37 -103.83
C LEU A 182 4.63 -33.50 -105.21
N ILE A 183 3.53 -32.77 -105.45
CA ILE A 183 2.59 -33.05 -106.56
C ILE A 183 2.36 -31.82 -107.48
N GLY A 184 2.91 -30.65 -107.13
CA GLY A 184 2.72 -29.39 -107.88
C GLY A 184 1.67 -28.48 -107.23
N ASP A 185 1.32 -27.36 -107.87
CA ASP A 185 0.49 -26.30 -107.26
C ASP A 185 -0.88 -26.81 -106.74
N VAL A 186 -1.07 -26.75 -105.42
CA VAL A 186 -2.33 -27.16 -104.76
C VAL A 186 -3.10 -25.93 -104.28
N PRO A 187 -4.37 -25.75 -104.70
CA PRO A 187 -5.21 -24.67 -104.22
C PRO A 187 -5.49 -24.78 -102.71
N GLN A 188 -5.43 -23.65 -102.02
CA GLN A 188 -5.64 -23.55 -100.57
C GLN A 188 -7.00 -24.10 -100.11
N GLU A 189 -8.06 -23.88 -100.89
CA GLU A 189 -9.41 -24.43 -100.61
C GLU A 189 -9.44 -25.96 -100.56
N GLN A 190 -8.66 -26.65 -101.40
CA GLN A 190 -8.64 -28.11 -101.42
C GLN A 190 -7.87 -28.67 -100.22
N ALA A 191 -6.82 -27.99 -99.77
CA ALA A 191 -6.07 -28.35 -98.57
C ALA A 191 -6.94 -28.18 -97.30
N GLN A 192 -7.67 -27.07 -97.18
CA GLN A 192 -8.62 -26.84 -96.08
C GLN A 192 -9.76 -27.85 -96.07
N ALA A 193 -10.32 -28.18 -97.24
CA ALA A 193 -11.37 -29.20 -97.36
C ALA A 193 -10.88 -30.61 -96.99
N ALA A 194 -9.61 -30.94 -97.23
CA ALA A 194 -9.03 -32.22 -96.84
C ALA A 194 -8.76 -32.31 -95.34
N VAL A 195 -8.21 -31.26 -94.72
CA VAL A 195 -7.95 -31.22 -93.27
C VAL A 195 -9.25 -31.27 -92.47
N SER A 196 -10.30 -30.56 -92.92
CA SER A 196 -11.62 -30.61 -92.26
C SER A 196 -12.29 -31.97 -92.33
N ARG A 197 -12.13 -32.75 -93.42
CA ARG A 197 -12.66 -34.13 -93.52
C ARG A 197 -12.02 -35.13 -92.57
N VAL A 198 -10.79 -34.88 -92.10
CA VAL A 198 -10.09 -35.74 -91.14
C VAL A 198 -10.47 -35.40 -89.69
N LYS A 199 -11.07 -34.22 -89.47
CA LYS A 199 -11.47 -33.71 -88.15
C LYS A 199 -12.85 -34.22 -87.69
N GLU A 200 -13.74 -34.62 -88.62
CA GLU A 200 -14.94 -35.40 -88.29
C GLU A 200 -14.60 -36.86 -87.94
#